data_AF-A0A7S2QKJ6-F1
#
_entry.id   AF-A0A7S2QKJ6-F1
#
_cell.length_a   1.000
_cell.length_b   1.000
_cell.length_c   1.000
_cell.angle_alpha   90.00
_cell.angle_beta   90.00
_cell.angle_gamma   90.00
#
_symmetry.space_group_name_H-M   'P 1'
#
loop_
_entity.id
_entity.type
_entity.pdbx_description
1 polymer ?
#
loop_
_entity_poly.entity_id
_entity_poly.type
_entity_poly.pdbx_seq_one_letter_code
_entity_poly.pdbx_strand_id
1 'polypeptide(L)'
;PNSIDQALRRFGRFDRELDIGVPDDNGRLEILRIHTKNMKLAPDVKLEEISSNTHGFVGADLAQLCTEAALTCIREKMDLIDFHEETIDAEGLDSMAGSPDH
;
A
#
# COMPACT_ATOMS: atom_id res chain seq x y z
N PRO A 1 -21.17 -15.04 -2.20
CA PRO A 1 -22.53 -14.80 -1.64
C PRO A 1 -23.52 -15.95 -1.89
N ASN A 2 -23.56 -16.52 -3.10
CA ASN A 2 -24.56 -17.50 -3.52
C ASN A 2 -24.23 -18.96 -3.17
N SER A 3 -23.13 -19.19 -2.45
CA SER A 3 -22.65 -20.50 -2.04
C SER A 3 -23.05 -20.89 -0.60
N ILE A 4 -23.75 -20.00 0.12
CA ILE A 4 -24.26 -20.26 1.47
C ILE A 4 -25.70 -20.76 1.39
N ASP A 5 -26.01 -21.82 2.13
CA ASP A 5 -27.36 -22.36 2.26
C ASP A 5 -28.33 -21.31 2.82
N GLN A 6 -29.45 -21.12 2.13
CA GLN A 6 -30.49 -20.15 2.49
C GLN A 6 -31.08 -20.41 3.89
N ALA A 7 -31.04 -21.65 4.39
CA ALA A 7 -31.47 -22.01 5.74
C ALA A 7 -30.61 -21.35 6.84
N LEU A 8 -29.36 -20.99 6.55
CA LEU A 8 -28.45 -20.35 7.50
C LEU A 8 -28.69 -18.84 7.64
N ARG A 9 -29.36 -18.21 6.66
CA ARG A 9 -29.75 -16.79 6.66
C ARG A 9 -31.08 -16.51 7.37
N ARG A 10 -31.72 -17.56 7.91
CA ARG A 10 -32.95 -17.42 8.71
C ARG A 10 -32.63 -16.87 10.09
N PHE A 11 -33.58 -16.09 10.61
CA PHE A 11 -33.54 -15.51 11.95
C PHE A 11 -33.20 -16.54 13.04
N GLY A 12 -32.27 -16.21 13.93
CA GLY A 12 -31.68 -17.05 14.97
C GLY A 12 -30.37 -17.75 14.59
N ARG A 13 -29.73 -17.37 13.47
CA ARG A 13 -28.46 -17.95 12.97
C ARG A 13 -27.52 -16.86 12.47
N PHE A 14 -27.35 -16.70 11.15
CA PHE A 14 -26.66 -15.55 10.57
C PHE A 14 -27.64 -14.40 10.39
N ASP A 15 -27.88 -13.69 11.49
CA ASP A 15 -28.91 -12.65 11.57
C ASP A 15 -28.46 -11.30 10.98
N ARG A 16 -27.16 -11.15 10.69
CA ARG A 16 -26.58 -9.93 10.10
C ARG A 16 -25.67 -10.30 8.95
N GLU A 17 -25.96 -9.74 7.77
CA GLU A 17 -25.04 -9.74 6.64
C GLU A 17 -24.38 -8.36 6.58
N LEU A 18 -23.05 -8.33 6.63
CA LEU A 18 -22.27 -7.13 6.39
C LEU A 18 -21.60 -7.30 5.01
N ASP A 19 -22.02 -6.48 4.05
CA ASP A 19 -21.37 -6.43 2.76
C ASP A 19 -20.19 -5.44 2.83
N ILE A 20 -19.03 -5.86 2.35
CA ILE A 20 -17.83 -5.04 2.29
C ILE A 20 -17.52 -4.84 0.81
N GLY A 21 -17.91 -3.67 0.31
CA GLY A 21 -17.65 -3.27 -1.06
C GLY A 21 -16.19 -2.89 -1.31
N VAL A 22 -15.88 -2.64 -2.58
CA VAL A 22 -14.60 -2.02 -2.96
C VAL A 22 -14.48 -0.62 -2.35
N PRO A 23 -13.28 -0.22 -1.91
CA PRO A 23 -13.09 1.10 -1.30
C PRO A 23 -13.34 2.22 -2.32
N ASP A 24 -13.99 3.29 -1.85
CA ASP A 24 -14.07 4.54 -2.58
C ASP A 24 -12.73 5.28 -2.56
N ASP A 25 -12.65 6.43 -3.23
CA ASP A 25 -11.40 7.18 -3.37
C ASP A 25 -10.78 7.54 -2.02
N ASN A 26 -11.62 7.94 -1.05
CA ASN A 26 -11.19 8.22 0.32
C ASN A 26 -10.71 6.95 1.06
N GLY A 27 -11.42 5.83 0.89
CA GLY A 27 -11.01 4.56 1.44
C GLY A 27 -9.67 4.10 0.89
N ARG A 28 -9.42 4.29 -0.41
CA ARG A 28 -8.12 3.99 -1.03
C ARG A 28 -7.02 4.90 -0.50
N LEU A 29 -7.30 6.19 -0.31
CA LEU A 29 -6.35 7.12 0.31
C LEU A 29 -5.96 6.69 1.73
N GLU A 30 -6.91 6.30 2.56
CA GLU A 30 -6.64 5.81 3.92
C GLU A 30 -5.84 4.51 3.92
N ILE A 31 -6.16 3.56 3.02
CA ILE A 31 -5.38 2.33 2.84
C ILE A 31 -3.94 2.66 2.45
N LEU A 32 -3.75 3.55 1.47
CA LEU A 32 -2.42 4.02 1.06
C LEU A 32 -1.66 4.62 2.25
N ARG A 33 -2.27 5.51 3.03
CA ARG A 33 -1.65 6.12 4.23
C ARG A 33 -1.21 5.09 5.26
N ILE A 34 -1.99 4.02 5.46
CA ILE A 34 -1.61 2.93 6.37
C ILE A 34 -0.37 2.21 5.86
N HIS A 35 -0.36 1.83 4.58
CA HIS A 35 0.76 1.10 3.99
C HIS A 35 2.03 1.94 3.83
N THR A 36 1.90 3.26 3.63
CA THR A 36 3.04 4.17 3.49
C THR A 36 3.49 4.80 4.82
N LYS A 37 2.83 4.52 5.95
CA LYS A 37 3.13 5.16 7.25
C LYS A 37 4.59 5.03 7.68
N ASN A 38 5.23 3.90 7.37
CA ASN A 38 6.62 3.61 7.72
C ASN A 38 7.57 3.75 6.52
N MET A 39 7.08 4.26 5.38
CA MET A 39 7.88 4.47 4.18
C MET A 39 8.36 5.93 4.15
N LYS A 40 9.63 6.15 3.80
CA LYS A 40 10.10 7.48 3.44
C LYS A 40 9.56 7.81 2.05
N LEU A 41 8.50 8.62 1.99
CA LEU A 41 7.97 9.13 0.73
C LEU A 41 8.77 10.35 0.28
N ALA A 42 9.00 10.48 -1.02
CA ALA A 42 9.57 11.67 -1.61
C ALA A 42 8.56 12.84 -1.54
N PRO A 43 9.03 14.10 -1.48
CA PRO A 43 8.17 15.27 -1.25
C PRO A 43 7.15 15.55 -2.37
N ASP A 44 7.36 14.97 -3.54
CA ASP A 44 6.51 15.05 -4.72
C ASP A 44 5.44 13.94 -4.77
N VAL A 45 5.52 12.92 -3.91
CA VAL A 45 4.54 11.84 -3.85
C VAL A 45 3.23 12.33 -3.23
N LYS A 46 2.19 12.44 -4.07
CA LYS A 46 0.84 12.82 -3.66
C LYS A 46 -0.07 11.60 -3.59
N LEU A 47 -0.37 11.14 -2.38
CA LEU A 47 -1.23 9.96 -2.17
C LEU A 47 -2.65 10.18 -2.67
N GLU A 48 -3.13 11.44 -2.64
CA GLU A 48 -4.44 11.82 -3.16
C GLU A 48 -4.55 11.52 -4.67
N GLU A 49 -3.50 11.82 -5.43
CA GLU A 49 -3.46 11.56 -6.88
C GLU A 49 -3.41 10.06 -7.19
N ILE A 50 -2.62 9.31 -6.42
CA ILE A 50 -2.55 7.84 -6.52
C ILE A 50 -3.91 7.23 -6.19
N SER A 51 -4.60 7.73 -5.16
CA SER A 51 -5.93 7.24 -4.79
C SER A 51 -6.97 7.45 -5.89
N SER A 52 -6.93 8.59 -6.59
CA SER A 52 -7.84 8.87 -7.73
C SER A 52 -7.54 8.00 -8.95
N ASN A 53 -6.27 7.65 -9.17
CA ASN A 53 -5.84 6.88 -10.35
C ASN A 53 -5.98 5.36 -10.17
N THR A 54 -6.23 4.88 -8.95
CA THR A 54 -6.34 3.44 -8.60
C THR A 54 -7.79 2.95 -8.55
N HIS A 55 -8.63 3.40 -9.49
CA HIS A 55 -10.03 2.98 -9.52
C HIS A 55 -10.16 1.46 -9.66
N GLY A 56 -11.03 0.86 -8.83
CA GLY A 56 -11.26 -0.58 -8.80
C GLY A 56 -10.24 -1.39 -8.01
N PHE A 57 -9.19 -0.76 -7.47
CA PHE A 57 -8.21 -1.44 -6.61
C PHE A 57 -8.86 -1.81 -5.27
N VAL A 58 -8.60 -3.03 -4.81
CA VAL A 58 -8.94 -3.45 -3.45
C VAL A 58 -7.77 -3.23 -2.51
N GLY A 59 -7.99 -3.40 -1.20
CA GLY A 59 -6.95 -3.20 -0.20
C GLY A 59 -5.68 -4.04 -0.43
N ALA A 60 -5.84 -5.25 -0.97
CA ALA A 60 -4.70 -6.11 -1.32
C ALA A 60 -3.86 -5.53 -2.47
N ASP A 61 -4.50 -4.97 -3.50
CA ASP A 61 -3.82 -4.37 -4.65
C ASP A 61 -3.01 -3.14 -4.21
N LEU A 62 -3.59 -2.30 -3.35
CA LEU A 62 -2.89 -1.12 -2.79
C LEU A 62 -1.72 -1.52 -1.89
N ALA A 63 -1.87 -2.57 -1.09
CA ALA A 63 -0.78 -3.11 -0.28
C ALA A 63 0.38 -3.62 -1.16
N GLN A 64 0.05 -4.33 -2.24
CA GLN A 64 1.02 -4.83 -3.19
C GLN A 64 1.71 -3.69 -3.96
N LEU A 65 0.97 -2.67 -4.36
CA LEU A 65 1.50 -1.47 -5.00
C LEU A 65 2.59 -0.81 -4.13
N CYS A 66 2.31 -0.58 -2.85
CA CYS A 66 3.29 0.00 -1.92
C CYS A 66 4.52 -0.92 -1.73
N THR A 67 4.29 -2.23 -1.65
CA THR A 67 5.37 -3.21 -1.46
C THR A 67 6.32 -3.25 -2.66
N GLU A 68 5.78 -3.28 -3.89
CA GLU A 68 6.61 -3.27 -5.10
C GLU A 68 7.32 -1.94 -5.33
N ALA A 69 6.70 -0.82 -4.99
CA ALA A 69 7.37 0.48 -5.01
C ALA A 69 8.58 0.49 -4.07
N ALA A 70 8.43 -0.05 -2.86
CA ALA A 70 9.53 -0.16 -1.90
C ALA A 70 10.66 -1.07 -2.41
N LEU A 71 10.33 -2.25 -2.93
CA LEU A 71 11.30 -3.20 -3.47
C LEU A 71 12.03 -2.65 -4.69
N THR A 72 11.33 -1.94 -5.57
CA THR A 72 11.94 -1.29 -6.74
C THR A 72 12.93 -0.23 -6.31
N CYS A 73 12.56 0.66 -5.37
CA CYS A 73 13.48 1.65 -4.82
C CYS A 73 14.72 1.01 -4.17
N ILE A 74 14.56 -0.11 -3.46
CA ILE A 74 15.69 -0.84 -2.88
C ILE A 74 16.60 -1.37 -3.99
N ARG A 75 16.04 -2.04 -5.01
CA ARG A 75 16.82 -2.61 -6.13
C ARG A 75 17.63 -1.56 -6.87
N GLU A 76 17.07 -0.37 -7.11
CA GLU A 76 17.76 0.73 -7.80
C GLU A 76 18.95 1.27 -7.00
N LYS A 77 18.89 1.19 -5.67
CA LYS A 77 19.91 1.75 -4.78
C LYS A 77 20.83 0.71 -4.17
N MET A 78 20.62 -0.57 -4.49
CA MET A 78 21.51 -1.66 -4.05
C MET A 78 22.96 -1.44 -4.50
N ASP A 79 23.18 -0.81 -5.66
CA ASP A 79 24.52 -0.52 -6.16
C ASP A 79 25.24 0.61 -5.38
N LEU A 80 24.48 1.40 -4.61
CA LEU A 80 24.98 2.50 -3.79
C LEU A 80 25.28 2.09 -2.34
N ILE A 81 24.89 0.88 -1.94
CA ILE A 81 25.05 0.38 -0.58
C ILE A 81 26.36 -0.42 -0.49
N ASP A 82 27.33 0.08 0.27
CA ASP A 82 28.51 -0.71 0.62
C ASP A 82 28.17 -1.70 1.74
N PHE A 83 28.08 -2.99 1.39
CA PHE A 83 27.79 -4.06 2.33
C PHE A 83 28.93 -4.37 3.31
N HIS A 84 30.09 -3.72 3.17
CA HIS A 84 31.20 -3.84 4.12
C HIS A 84 31.09 -2.87 5.30
N GLU A 85 30.22 -1.86 5.24
CA GLU A 85 29.98 -0.95 6.36
C GLU A 85 28.83 -1.45 7.25
N GLU A 86 29.04 -1.46 8.57
CA GLU A 86 28.03 -1.87 9.56
C GLU A 86 26.91 -0.84 9.77
N THR A 87 27.11 0.40 9.30
CA THR A 87 26.19 1.52 9.52
C THR A 87 26.00 2.33 8.25
N ILE A 88 24.75 2.60 7.89
CA ILE A 88 24.41 3.54 6.83
C ILE A 88 24.31 4.93 7.46
N ASP A 89 25.03 5.90 6.90
CA ASP A 89 24.99 7.29 7.35
C ASP A 89 23.69 8.00 6.92
N ALA A 90 23.47 9.21 7.45
CA ALA A 90 22.27 9.98 7.14
C ALA A 90 22.16 10.31 5.64
N GLU A 91 23.31 10.48 4.98
CA GLU A 91 23.40 10.77 3.55
C GLU A 91 22.98 9.56 2.69
N GLY A 92 23.40 8.35 3.07
CA GLY A 92 22.93 7.09 2.49
C GLY A 92 21.46 6.79 2.77
N LEU A 93 20.91 7.24 3.90
CA LEU A 93 19.48 7.11 4.20
C LEU A 93 18.60 8.14 3.48
N ASP A 94 19.15 9.30 3.13
CA ASP A 94 18.46 10.33 2.35
C ASP A 94 18.56 10.06 0.86
N SER A 95 19.66 9.46 0.40
CA SER A 95 19.75 8.92 -0.95
C SER A 95 18.70 7.84 -1.19
N MET A 96 18.20 7.15 -0.14
CA MET A 96 17.12 6.17 -0.20
C MET A 96 15.71 6.77 -0.28
N ALA A 97 15.49 8.01 0.16
CA ALA A 97 14.29 8.75 -0.22
C ALA A 97 14.39 9.05 -1.73
N GLY A 98 13.31 8.84 -2.49
CA GLY A 98 13.35 8.95 -3.97
C GLY A 98 14.08 10.21 -4.46
N SER A 99 15.10 10.01 -5.30
CA SER A 99 15.70 11.09 -6.08
C SER A 99 14.84 11.32 -7.33
N PRO A 100 14.68 12.57 -7.82
CA PRO A 100 13.74 12.91 -8.90
C PRO A 100 14.08 12.37 -10.30
N ASP A 101 15.20 11.66 -10.43
CA ASP A 101 15.64 11.16 -11.73
C ASP A 101 15.04 9.77 -11.95
N HIS A 102 13.79 9.73 -12.42
CA HIS A 102 13.22 8.93 -13.53
C HIS A 102 11.69 9.07 -13.57
#